data_AF-A0A3N9X139-F1
#
_entry.id   AF-A0A3N9X139-F1
#
_cell.length_a   1.000
_cell.length_b   1.000
_cell.length_c   1.000
_cell.angle_alpha   90.00
_cell.angle_beta   90.00
_cell.angle_gamma   90.00
#
_symmetry.space_group_name_H-M   'P 1'
#
loop_
_entity.id
_entity.type
_entity.pdbx_description
1 polymer ?
#
loop_
_entity_poly.entity_id
_entity_poly.type
_entity_poly.pdbx_seq_one_letter_code
_entity_poly.pdbx_strand_id
1 'polypeptide(L)'
;MVPMGRLARAGPALGGAALAGAARLLRVPHRGGRPGADGDGAAPARWEVVTVDRAPEQVLPDGRWPEPLRRLDGAVEVRVRPAPGDRGTELAARPLAGVTPPTGLAAHLVGDDPGLLVRRTLRQIKQRVEAGEVLRADRCALDRPEAPG
;
A
#
# COMPACT_ATOMS: atom_id res chain seq x y z
N MET A 1 -29.44 49.09 -57.71
CA MET A 1 -28.52 47.97 -57.99
C MET A 1 -29.18 46.69 -57.48
N VAL A 2 -29.76 45.90 -58.41
CA VAL A 2 -30.30 44.53 -58.23
C VAL A 2 -29.07 43.57 -58.18
N PRO A 3 -29.02 42.29 -57.69
CA PRO A 3 -30.07 41.27 -57.42
C PRO A 3 -29.99 40.61 -56.00
N MET A 4 -30.98 39.85 -55.50
CA MET A 4 -31.49 38.51 -55.90
C MET A 4 -30.48 37.37 -55.66
N GLY A 5 -30.89 36.32 -54.95
CA GLY A 5 -30.15 35.05 -54.84
C GLY A 5 -30.51 34.25 -53.59
N ARG A 6 -31.69 33.61 -53.53
CA ARG A 6 -31.92 32.17 -53.79
C ARG A 6 -30.97 31.21 -53.03
N LEU A 7 -31.59 30.48 -52.11
CA LEU A 7 -31.58 29.02 -51.94
C LEU A 7 -30.40 28.25 -52.55
N ALA A 8 -29.71 27.45 -51.72
CA ALA A 8 -29.35 26.08 -52.11
C ALA A 8 -29.05 25.19 -50.88
N ARG A 9 -29.68 24.02 -50.89
CA ARG A 9 -29.34 22.82 -50.14
C ARG A 9 -27.94 22.33 -50.49
N ALA A 10 -27.25 21.68 -49.55
CA ALA A 10 -26.49 20.45 -49.78
C ALA A 10 -26.02 19.86 -48.43
N GLY A 11 -26.44 18.63 -48.11
CA GLY A 11 -25.67 17.76 -47.21
C GLY A 11 -24.63 16.98 -48.02
N PRO A 12 -24.23 15.77 -47.61
CA PRO A 12 -23.78 15.28 -46.30
C PRO A 12 -22.26 14.97 -46.34
N ALA A 13 -21.59 14.69 -45.21
CA ALA A 13 -20.36 13.88 -45.25
C ALA A 13 -19.97 13.35 -43.86
N LEU A 14 -19.82 12.03 -43.81
CA LEU A 14 -19.17 11.26 -42.75
C LEU A 14 -17.74 11.76 -42.51
N GLY A 15 -17.39 11.98 -41.25
CA GLY A 15 -16.02 12.22 -40.81
C GLY A 15 -15.74 11.36 -39.59
N GLY A 16 -15.24 10.15 -39.82
CA GLY A 16 -14.65 9.33 -38.76
C GLY A 16 -13.38 10.00 -38.24
N ALA A 17 -13.22 10.03 -36.93
CA ALA A 17 -11.95 10.34 -36.29
C ALA A 17 -11.65 9.26 -35.26
N ALA A 18 -10.56 8.54 -35.52
CA ALA A 18 -10.02 7.46 -34.73
C ALA A 18 -9.85 7.87 -33.26
N LEU A 19 -10.42 7.10 -32.34
CA LEU A 19 -10.05 7.16 -30.93
C LEU A 19 -8.65 6.54 -30.80
N ALA A 20 -7.64 7.41 -30.83
CA ALA A 20 -6.27 7.05 -30.50
C ALA A 20 -6.24 6.52 -29.06
N GLY A 21 -6.09 5.19 -28.93
CA GLY A 21 -5.87 4.52 -27.66
C GLY A 21 -4.53 4.94 -27.07
N ALA A 22 -4.54 5.97 -26.22
CA ALA A 22 -3.40 6.31 -25.40
C ALA A 22 -3.29 5.25 -24.27
N ALA A 23 -2.55 4.17 -24.54
CA ALA A 23 -2.09 3.23 -23.53
C ALA A 23 -1.16 3.97 -22.57
N ARG A 24 -1.74 4.59 -21.53
CA ARG A 24 -1.00 5.23 -20.45
C ARG A 24 -0.39 4.12 -19.62
N LEU A 25 0.84 3.74 -19.96
CA LEU A 25 1.68 2.88 -19.14
C LEU A 25 1.82 3.55 -17.76
N LEU A 26 0.99 3.11 -16.81
CA LEU A 26 1.12 3.48 -15.41
C LEU A 26 2.41 2.84 -14.91
N ARG A 27 3.49 3.62 -14.94
CA ARG A 27 4.76 3.31 -14.31
C ARG A 27 4.50 3.20 -12.81
N VAL A 28 4.22 1.99 -12.33
CA VAL A 28 4.21 1.66 -10.91
C VAL A 28 5.65 1.85 -10.43
N PRO A 29 5.97 2.84 -9.56
CA PRO A 29 7.31 2.93 -9.03
C PRO A 29 7.53 1.72 -8.12
N HIS A 30 8.26 0.73 -8.62
CA HIS A 30 8.85 -0.32 -7.80
C HIS A 30 9.93 0.32 -6.92
N ARG A 31 9.52 0.85 -5.75
CA ARG A 31 10.46 1.34 -4.74
C ARG A 31 11.06 0.13 -4.03
N GLY A 32 12.13 -0.40 -4.62
CA GLY A 32 13.08 -1.25 -3.94
C GLY A 32 13.89 -0.45 -2.90
N GLY A 33 14.15 -1.09 -1.76
CA GLY A 33 15.38 -0.94 -0.97
C GLY A 33 15.78 0.43 -0.40
N ARG A 34 15.56 0.57 0.92
CA ARG A 34 16.27 1.38 1.95
C ARG A 34 16.90 2.74 1.57
N PRO A 35 16.39 3.83 2.16
CA PRO A 35 17.22 4.87 2.76
C PRO A 35 17.60 4.45 4.19
N GLY A 36 18.88 4.60 4.54
CA GLY A 36 19.40 4.47 5.90
C GLY A 36 18.82 5.52 6.85
N ALA A 37 19.10 5.33 8.13
CA ALA A 37 18.59 6.06 9.28
C ALA A 37 19.09 7.53 9.38
N ASP A 38 19.09 8.28 8.28
CA ASP A 38 19.37 9.71 8.22
C ASP A 38 18.19 10.42 7.54
N GLY A 39 17.03 10.39 8.20
CA GLY A 39 15.90 11.22 7.84
C GLY A 39 15.81 12.40 8.80
N ASP A 40 15.74 13.62 8.26
CA ASP A 40 15.34 14.81 9.01
C ASP A 40 14.08 14.50 9.83
N GLY A 41 14.20 14.55 11.17
CA GLY A 41 13.17 14.12 12.11
C GLY A 41 11.84 14.90 12.02
N ALA A 42 11.80 15.95 11.19
CA ALA A 42 10.62 16.75 10.90
C ALA A 42 9.76 16.22 9.74
N ALA A 43 10.33 15.43 8.81
CA ALA A 43 9.56 14.95 7.66
C ALA A 43 8.63 13.78 8.04
N PRO A 44 7.37 13.78 7.58
CA PRO A 44 6.44 12.69 7.89
C PRO A 44 6.95 11.38 7.29
N ALA A 45 6.87 10.30 8.08
CA ALA A 45 7.31 8.99 7.65
C ALA A 45 6.57 8.49 6.39
N ARG A 46 7.28 7.68 5.59
CA ARG A 46 6.73 7.06 4.37
C ARG A 46 5.61 6.07 4.72
N TRP A 47 4.60 6.03 3.86
CA TRP A 47 3.57 4.97 3.86
C TRP A 47 4.15 3.62 3.47
N GLU A 48 3.98 2.63 4.34
CA GLU A 48 4.09 1.22 4.00
C GLU A 48 2.72 0.69 3.59
N VAL A 49 2.65 -0.09 2.52
CA VAL A 49 1.39 -0.54 1.90
C VAL A 49 1.47 -2.03 1.60
N VAL A 50 0.40 -2.77 1.92
CA VAL A 50 0.18 -4.14 1.47
C VAL A 50 -1.20 -4.25 0.83
N THR A 51 -1.30 -5.05 -0.22
CA THR A 51 -2.59 -5.47 -0.79
C THR A 51 -2.98 -6.80 -0.16
N VAL A 52 -4.17 -6.85 0.41
CA VAL A 52 -4.78 -8.05 1.02
C VAL A 52 -5.92 -8.51 0.11
N ASP A 53 -5.92 -9.79 -0.25
CA ASP A 53 -6.88 -10.44 -1.15
C ASP A 53 -8.23 -10.73 -0.47
N ARG A 54 -8.74 -9.73 0.26
CA ARG A 54 -10.00 -9.76 1.00
C ARG A 54 -10.66 -8.39 0.95
N ALA A 55 -11.98 -8.37 1.13
CA ALA A 55 -12.77 -7.14 1.20
C ALA A 55 -12.43 -6.32 2.46
N PRO A 56 -12.66 -4.99 2.47
CA PRO A 56 -12.31 -4.13 3.60
C PRO A 56 -12.89 -4.60 4.94
N GLU A 57 -14.10 -5.15 4.93
CA GLU A 57 -14.82 -5.64 6.12
C GLU A 57 -14.16 -6.90 6.71
N GLN A 58 -13.42 -7.66 5.89
CA GLN A 58 -12.66 -8.82 6.33
C GLN A 58 -11.25 -8.43 6.80
N VAL A 59 -10.70 -7.32 6.30
CA VAL A 59 -9.40 -6.78 6.73
C VAL A 59 -9.53 -6.01 8.04
N LEU A 60 -10.60 -5.24 8.20
CA LEU A 60 -10.97 -4.49 9.41
C LEU A 60 -12.39 -4.88 9.85
N PRO A 61 -12.56 -6.06 10.47
CA PRO A 61 -13.87 -6.47 10.99
C PRO A 61 -14.37 -5.45 12.02
N ASP A 62 -15.60 -4.98 11.82
CA ASP A 62 -16.27 -3.96 12.66
C ASP A 62 -15.48 -2.65 12.79
N GLY A 63 -14.63 -2.34 11.80
CA GLY A 63 -13.74 -1.16 11.83
C GLY A 63 -12.60 -1.27 12.85
N ARG A 64 -12.41 -2.43 13.49
CA ARG A 64 -11.39 -2.66 14.50
C ARG A 64 -10.08 -3.11 13.87
N TRP A 65 -8.97 -2.65 14.43
CA TRP A 65 -7.65 -3.06 13.96
C TRP A 65 -7.37 -4.52 14.35
N PRO A 66 -6.99 -5.38 13.39
CA PRO A 66 -6.64 -6.77 13.68
C PRO A 66 -5.32 -6.84 14.46
N GLU A 67 -5.10 -7.93 15.18
CA GLU A 67 -3.78 -8.26 15.71
C GLU A 67 -2.87 -8.71 14.56
N PRO A 68 -1.62 -8.20 14.46
CA PRO A 68 -0.89 -7.42 15.46
C PRO A 68 -0.95 -5.89 15.32
N LEU A 69 -1.71 -5.33 14.37
CA LEU A 69 -1.80 -3.88 14.15
C LEU A 69 -2.24 -3.10 15.38
N ARG A 70 -3.19 -3.66 16.14
CA ARG A 70 -3.72 -3.06 17.37
C ARG A 70 -2.65 -2.71 18.40
N ARG A 71 -1.50 -3.39 18.39
CA ARG A 71 -0.37 -3.10 19.28
C ARG A 71 0.36 -1.79 18.94
N LEU A 72 0.12 -1.26 17.75
CA LEU A 72 0.67 0.01 17.27
C LEU A 72 -0.34 1.16 17.41
N ASP A 73 -1.48 0.93 18.07
CA ASP A 73 -2.48 1.96 18.30
C ASP A 73 -1.85 3.20 18.98
N GLY A 74 -2.24 4.37 18.52
CA GLY A 74 -1.65 5.65 18.92
C GLY A 74 -0.22 5.93 18.39
N ALA A 75 0.46 4.97 17.77
CA ALA A 75 1.83 5.14 17.23
C ALA A 75 1.90 5.21 15.70
N VAL A 76 0.83 4.83 15.00
CA VAL A 76 0.76 4.84 13.53
C VAL A 76 -0.52 5.49 13.01
N GLU A 77 -0.43 6.12 11.85
CA GLU A 77 -1.59 6.46 11.02
C GLU A 77 -1.89 5.28 10.10
N VAL A 78 -3.16 4.86 9.99
CA VAL A 78 -3.61 3.75 9.15
C VAL A 78 -4.61 4.24 8.11
N ARG A 79 -4.50 3.74 6.89
CA ARG A 79 -5.47 3.97 5.80
C ARG A 79 -5.88 2.66 5.16
N VAL A 80 -7.17 2.54 4.88
CA VAL A 80 -7.75 1.39 4.19
C VAL A 80 -8.55 1.87 3.00
N ARG A 81 -8.32 1.24 1.85
CA ARG A 81 -9.05 1.53 0.61
C ARG A 81 -9.15 0.28 -0.26
N PRO A 82 -10.14 0.20 -1.17
CA PRO A 82 -10.14 -0.82 -2.21
C PRO A 82 -8.84 -0.78 -3.02
N ALA A 83 -8.29 -1.95 -3.32
CA ALA A 83 -7.10 -2.09 -4.14
C ALA A 83 -7.43 -1.88 -5.63
N PRO A 84 -6.52 -1.27 -6.41
CA PRO A 84 -6.72 -1.12 -7.85
C PRO A 84 -6.84 -2.47 -8.56
N GLY A 85 -7.78 -2.54 -9.51
CA GLY A 85 -8.01 -3.72 -10.33
C GLY A 85 -8.70 -4.86 -9.59
N ASP A 86 -9.54 -4.54 -8.60
CA ASP A 86 -10.32 -5.52 -7.83
C ASP A 86 -9.46 -6.60 -7.14
N ARG A 87 -8.26 -6.20 -6.70
CA ARG A 87 -7.29 -7.10 -6.03
C ARG A 87 -7.50 -7.20 -4.51
N GLY A 88 -8.71 -6.89 -4.05
CA GLY A 88 -9.04 -6.79 -2.62
C GLY A 88 -8.81 -5.40 -2.04
N THR A 89 -8.04 -5.30 -0.96
CA THR A 89 -7.91 -4.09 -0.13
C THR A 89 -6.46 -3.66 0.03
N GLU A 90 -6.17 -2.38 -0.15
CA GLU A 90 -4.90 -1.80 0.27
C GLU A 90 -4.97 -1.33 1.72
N LEU A 91 -4.14 -1.94 2.57
CA LEU A 91 -3.90 -1.54 3.95
C LEU A 91 -2.55 -0.82 4.01
N ALA A 92 -2.59 0.46 4.36
CA ALA A 92 -1.42 1.31 4.48
C ALA A 92 -1.23 1.79 5.92
N ALA A 93 0.01 1.86 6.38
CA ALA A 93 0.35 2.44 7.67
C ALA A 93 1.65 3.23 7.61
N ARG A 94 1.77 4.27 8.42
CA ARG A 94 3.03 5.01 8.65
C ARG A 94 3.20 5.37 10.12
N PRO A 95 4.43 5.38 10.66
CA PRO A 95 4.71 5.93 11.99
C PRO A 95 4.26 7.39 12.13
N LEU A 96 3.76 7.75 13.30
CA LEU A 96 3.53 9.14 13.68
C LEU A 96 4.85 9.79 14.13
N ALA A 97 5.10 11.03 13.70
CA ALA A 97 6.28 11.79 14.14
C ALA A 97 6.11 12.23 15.60
N GLY A 98 7.20 12.19 16.38
CA GLY A 98 7.22 12.65 17.76
C GLY A 98 6.47 11.77 18.78
N VAL A 99 6.00 10.59 18.38
CA VAL A 99 5.35 9.64 19.29
C VAL A 99 6.36 8.60 19.76
N THR A 100 6.46 8.40 21.06
CA THR A 100 7.28 7.33 21.63
C THR A 100 6.63 5.97 21.34
N PRO A 101 7.38 4.98 20.81
CA PRO A 101 6.88 3.64 20.60
C PRO A 101 6.20 3.03 21.84
N PRO A 102 5.21 2.16 21.65
CA PRO A 102 4.71 1.31 22.73
C PRO A 102 5.86 0.45 23.28
N THR A 103 6.01 0.44 24.61
CA THR A 103 7.02 -0.32 25.35
C THR A 103 6.84 -1.84 25.15
N GLY A 104 7.90 -2.54 24.75
CA GLY A 104 7.90 -4.00 24.58
C GLY A 104 8.91 -4.50 23.54
N LEU A 105 8.81 -5.77 23.11
CA LEU A 105 9.70 -6.40 22.11
C LEU A 105 9.75 -5.67 20.76
N ALA A 106 8.89 -4.68 20.51
CA ALA A 106 8.95 -3.83 19.34
C ALA A 106 9.71 -2.51 19.57
N ALA A 107 9.95 -2.08 20.81
CA ALA A 107 10.57 -0.79 21.12
C ALA A 107 12.00 -0.68 20.55
N HIS A 108 12.78 -1.76 20.54
CA HIS A 108 14.09 -1.78 19.87
C HIS A 108 13.96 -1.70 18.34
N LEU A 109 12.95 -2.36 17.75
CA LEU A 109 12.66 -2.24 16.31
C LEU A 109 12.19 -0.84 15.92
N VAL A 110 11.44 -0.16 16.79
CA VAL A 110 11.01 1.23 16.57
C VAL A 110 12.18 2.20 16.75
N GLY A 111 13.13 1.90 17.64
CA GLY A 111 14.37 2.66 17.81
C GLY A 111 15.34 2.53 16.63
N ASP A 112 15.43 1.35 16.01
CA ASP A 112 16.37 1.11 14.91
C ASP A 112 15.79 1.45 13.51
N ASP A 113 14.52 1.09 13.23
CA ASP A 113 13.82 1.39 11.98
C ASP A 113 12.28 1.22 12.17
N PRO A 114 11.55 2.30 12.50
CA PRO A 114 10.11 2.23 12.72
C PRO A 114 9.33 1.79 11.46
N GLY A 115 9.83 2.10 10.27
CA GLY A 115 9.24 1.66 9.01
C GLY A 115 9.34 0.14 8.82
N LEU A 116 10.44 -0.47 9.26
CA LEU A 116 10.62 -1.92 9.25
C LEU A 116 9.59 -2.64 10.14
N LEU A 117 9.31 -2.11 11.34
CA LEU A 117 8.28 -2.66 12.22
C LEU A 117 6.90 -2.61 11.55
N VAL A 118 6.54 -1.45 11.00
CA VAL A 118 5.25 -1.29 10.31
C VAL A 118 5.15 -2.27 9.15
N ARG A 119 6.18 -2.36 8.30
CA ARG A 119 6.22 -3.28 7.16
C ARG A 119 6.07 -4.75 7.59
N ARG A 120 6.73 -5.17 8.68
CA ARG A 120 6.60 -6.53 9.25
C ARG A 120 5.19 -6.79 9.77
N THR A 121 4.63 -5.83 10.50
CA THR A 121 3.27 -5.90 11.05
C THR A 121 2.24 -6.05 9.94
N LEU A 122 2.30 -5.22 8.89
CA LEU A 122 1.42 -5.30 7.74
C LEU A 122 1.50 -6.65 7.01
N ARG A 123 2.71 -7.20 6.85
CA ARG A 123 2.89 -8.55 6.27
C ARG A 123 2.26 -9.64 7.12
N GLN A 124 2.36 -9.57 8.45
CA GLN A 124 1.73 -10.54 9.35
C GLN A 124 0.21 -10.48 9.27
N ILE A 125 -0.38 -9.28 9.16
CA ILE A 125 -1.83 -9.12 8.95
C ILE A 125 -2.24 -9.77 7.64
N LYS A 126 -1.56 -9.44 6.52
CA LYS A 126 -1.85 -10.04 5.22
C LYS A 126 -1.87 -11.56 5.30
N GLN A 127 -0.84 -12.16 5.89
CA GLN A 127 -0.76 -13.62 6.05
C GLN A 127 -1.89 -14.18 6.91
N ARG A 128 -2.21 -13.58 8.06
CA ARG A 128 -3.32 -14.03 8.92
C ARG A 128 -4.66 -13.96 8.22
N VAL A 129 -4.91 -12.88 7.50
CA VAL A 129 -6.19 -12.63 6.81
C VAL A 129 -6.34 -13.51 5.57
N GLU A 130 -5.24 -13.80 4.86
CA GLU A 130 -5.28 -14.61 3.64
C GLU A 130 -5.18 -16.11 3.92
N ALA A 131 -4.25 -16.51 4.78
CA ALA A 131 -3.88 -17.89 5.05
C ALA A 131 -4.33 -18.41 6.42
N GLY A 132 -4.84 -17.55 7.31
CA GLY A 132 -5.22 -17.92 8.69
C GLY A 132 -4.04 -17.98 9.67
N GLU A 133 -2.80 -17.95 9.19
CA GLU A 133 -1.59 -18.08 9.99
C GLU A 133 -0.46 -17.17 9.51
N VAL A 134 0.57 -16.97 10.34
CA VAL A 134 1.77 -16.21 9.97
C VAL A 134 2.84 -17.19 9.51
N LEU A 135 3.14 -17.20 8.21
CA LEU A 135 4.17 -18.06 7.65
C LEU A 135 5.54 -17.66 8.18
N ARG A 136 6.28 -18.65 8.69
CA ARG A 136 7.67 -18.51 9.10
C ARG A 136 8.55 -19.18 8.05
N ALA A 137 9.68 -18.55 7.75
CA ALA A 137 10.70 -19.21 6.97
C ALA A 137 11.16 -20.46 7.72
N ASP A 138 11.33 -21.55 6.99
CA ASP A 138 11.97 -22.74 7.52
C ASP A 138 13.38 -22.38 7.99
N ARG A 139 13.77 -22.94 9.14
CA ARG A 139 15.14 -22.77 9.63
C ARG A 139 16.10 -23.51 8.70
N CYS A 140 17.10 -22.82 8.21
CA CYS A 140 18.18 -23.45 7.46
C CYS A 140 19.01 -24.33 8.42
N ALA A 141 19.71 -25.32 7.89
CA ALA A 141 20.66 -26.11 8.68
C ALA A 141 21.70 -25.23 9.40
N LEU A 142 22.04 -24.08 8.81
CA LEU A 142 22.95 -23.07 9.37
C LEU A 142 22.37 -22.31 10.58
N ASP A 143 21.05 -22.35 10.81
CA ASP A 143 20.39 -21.72 11.96
C ASP A 143 20.31 -22.65 13.18
N ARG A 144 20.77 -23.91 13.06
CA ARG A 144 20.83 -24.85 14.17
C ARG A 144 22.07 -24.52 15.01
N PRO A 145 21.94 -24.31 16.33
CA PRO A 145 23.13 -24.18 17.18
C PRO A 145 23.98 -25.44 17.04
N GLU A 146 25.28 -25.28 16.84
CA GLU A 146 26.22 -26.41 16.87
C GLU A 146 26.06 -27.10 18.23
N ALA A 147 25.74 -28.39 18.21
CA ALA A 147 25.63 -29.16 19.44
C ALA A 147 27.02 -29.15 20.10
N PRO A 148 27.16 -28.73 21.37
CA PRO A 148 28.44 -28.86 22.06
C PRO A 148 28.78 -30.34 22.17
N GLY A 149 29.95 -30.70 21.62
CA GLY A 149 30.54 -32.03 21.73
C GLY A 149 31.21 -32.30 23.08
#